data_AF-A0A178B9L4-F1
#
_entry.id   AF-A0A178B9L4-F1
#
_cell.length_a   1.000
_cell.length_b   1.000
_cell.length_c   1.000
_cell.angle_alpha   90.00
_cell.angle_beta   90.00
_cell.angle_gamma   90.00
#
_symmetry.space_group_name_H-M   'P 1'
#
loop_
_entity.id
_entity.type
_entity.pdbx_description
1 polymer ?
#
loop_
_entity_poly.entity_id
_entity_poly.type
_entity_poly.pdbx_seq_one_letter_code
_entity_poly.pdbx_strand_id
1 'polypeptide(L)'
;MSSKTAPTTSPRHPLQRYESPSKGFSGALHVVGLISFYHAFKFLVDNPNQFNDSFGWHLQFLTILGISISTACFLLGLAADILNSAPLFVAKNYIALVAAPIEIVISILYWGLRAIDTALVVPPDLPLPPLIYDLCFHFFPALFTSIDVILLSPPWPTSPMNPQAPLIMLALSTGIAFLYWFWIEICFSYNGFYPYPIFALLTTYQRIGLFAVSGSIMWVVGGALRALYAWVNGYESVEELEKAKRARKMGEAGKWE
;
A
#
# COMPACT_ATOMS: atom_id res chain seq x y z
N MET A 1 -10.67 4.66 49.80
CA MET A 1 -10.92 5.14 48.42
C MET A 1 -9.93 4.45 47.49
N SER A 2 -10.36 3.37 46.84
CA SER A 2 -9.54 2.63 45.87
C SER A 2 -9.58 3.37 44.55
N SER A 3 -8.51 4.07 44.20
CA SER A 3 -8.30 4.63 42.87
C SER A 3 -8.25 3.47 41.87
N LYS A 4 -9.34 3.24 41.15
CA LYS A 4 -9.34 2.39 39.95
C LYS A 4 -8.59 3.18 38.88
N THR A 5 -7.32 2.87 38.69
CA THR A 5 -6.59 3.22 37.48
C THR A 5 -7.38 2.70 36.29
N ALA A 6 -7.86 3.62 35.45
CA ALA A 6 -8.48 3.29 34.17
C ALA A 6 -7.48 2.47 33.33
N PRO A 7 -7.91 1.42 32.62
CA PRO A 7 -7.01 0.66 31.76
C PRO A 7 -6.67 1.53 30.53
N THR A 8 -5.58 2.29 30.62
CA THR A 8 -4.99 3.01 29.49
C THR A 8 -4.04 2.08 28.75
N THR A 9 -4.55 1.20 27.91
CA THR A 9 -3.81 0.66 26.76
C THR A 9 -4.84 0.21 25.74
N SER A 10 -4.83 0.79 24.54
CA SER A 10 -5.41 0.10 23.39
C SER A 10 -4.61 -1.20 23.27
N PRO A 11 -5.23 -2.39 23.43
CA PRO A 11 -4.47 -3.62 23.55
C PRO A 11 -3.82 -3.88 22.19
N ARG A 12 -2.50 -3.72 22.15
CA ARG A 12 -1.65 -4.18 21.05
C ARG A 12 -2.13 -5.55 20.59
N HIS A 13 -2.28 -5.72 19.29
CA HIS A 13 -2.64 -7.02 18.74
C HIS A 13 -1.53 -8.03 19.10
N PRO A 14 -1.86 -9.22 19.63
CA PRO A 14 -0.85 -10.16 20.15
C PRO A 14 0.25 -10.52 19.14
N LEU A 15 -0.09 -10.54 17.84
CA LEU A 15 0.83 -10.85 16.76
C LEU A 15 1.67 -9.67 16.26
N GLN A 16 1.39 -8.42 16.64
CA GLN A 16 2.26 -7.30 16.23
C GLN A 16 3.66 -7.50 16.82
N ARG A 17 4.72 -7.39 16.01
CA ARG A 17 6.09 -7.62 16.46
C ARG A 17 6.62 -6.53 17.39
N TYR A 18 6.43 -5.28 16.98
CA TYR A 18 6.83 -4.11 17.74
C TYR A 18 5.63 -3.29 18.18
N GLU A 19 5.87 -2.39 19.13
CA GLU A 19 4.85 -1.47 19.61
C GLU A 19 4.50 -0.46 18.51
N SER A 20 3.23 -0.49 18.10
CA SER A 20 2.65 0.44 17.14
C SER A 20 1.15 0.59 17.42
N PRO A 21 0.62 1.82 17.47
CA PRO A 21 1.32 3.09 17.27
C PRO A 21 2.29 3.42 18.43
N SER A 22 3.45 4.01 18.12
CA SER A 22 4.43 4.45 19.13
C SER A 22 5.39 5.52 18.58
N LYS A 23 5.87 6.41 19.46
CA LYS A 23 6.90 7.42 19.12
C LYS A 23 8.32 6.84 18.94
N GLY A 24 8.49 5.54 19.19
CA GLY A 24 9.75 4.83 19.07
C GLY A 24 10.01 4.40 17.63
N PHE A 25 10.22 3.09 17.44
CA PHE A 25 10.53 2.53 16.13
C PHE A 25 9.43 2.79 15.08
N SER A 26 8.15 2.74 15.47
CA SER A 26 7.02 3.02 14.56
C SER A 26 7.08 4.44 13.99
N GLY A 27 7.11 5.45 14.87
CA GLY A 27 7.24 6.85 14.46
C GLY A 27 8.49 7.14 13.63
N ALA A 28 9.63 6.54 13.98
CA ALA A 28 10.85 6.68 13.20
C ALA A 28 10.72 6.14 11.78
N LEU A 29 10.12 4.95 11.61
CA LEU A 29 9.88 4.37 10.28
C LEU A 29 8.95 5.26 9.45
N HIS A 30 7.87 5.75 10.05
CA HIS A 30 6.93 6.62 9.33
C HIS A 30 7.58 7.94 8.91
N VAL A 31 8.42 8.56 9.77
CA VAL A 31 9.18 9.78 9.40
C VAL A 31 10.16 9.51 8.26
N VAL A 32 10.95 8.42 8.34
CA VAL A 32 11.92 8.08 7.28
C VAL A 32 11.22 7.81 5.95
N GLY A 33 10.10 7.08 5.97
CA GLY A 33 9.29 6.85 4.77
C GLY A 33 8.76 8.15 4.19
N LEU A 34 8.21 9.05 5.01
CA LEU A 34 7.70 10.35 4.56
C LEU A 34 8.80 11.24 3.96
N ILE A 35 10.01 11.24 4.53
CA ILE A 35 11.16 11.94 3.94
C ILE A 35 11.49 11.36 2.56
N SER A 36 11.51 10.04 2.42
CA SER A 36 11.73 9.37 1.12
C SER A 36 10.65 9.74 0.10
N PHE A 37 9.38 9.73 0.48
CA PHE A 37 8.27 10.05 -0.43
C PHE A 37 8.28 11.53 -0.82
N TYR A 38 8.62 12.41 0.13
CA TYR A 38 8.84 13.82 -0.15
C TYR A 38 9.91 14.04 -1.22
N HIS A 39 11.04 13.33 -1.15
CA HIS A 39 12.09 13.45 -2.17
C HIS A 39 11.63 13.01 -3.56
N ALA A 40 10.76 11.99 -3.65
CA ALA A 40 10.14 11.59 -4.91
C ALA A 40 9.28 12.73 -5.49
N PHE A 41 8.37 13.31 -4.69
CA PHE A 41 7.54 14.44 -5.15
C PHE A 41 8.36 15.69 -5.47
N LYS A 42 9.36 16.01 -4.64
CA LYS A 42 10.26 17.14 -4.87
C LYS A 42 11.00 17.01 -6.19
N PHE A 43 11.45 15.80 -6.55
CA PHE A 43 12.13 15.55 -7.82
C PHE A 43 11.25 15.93 -9.02
N LEU A 44 9.95 15.63 -8.99
CA LEU A 44 9.00 15.97 -10.07
C LEU A 44 8.84 17.47 -10.27
N VAL A 45 8.93 18.23 -9.18
CA VAL A 45 8.82 19.70 -9.20
C VAL A 45 10.14 20.33 -9.65
N ASP A 46 11.27 19.83 -9.14
CA ASP A 46 12.59 20.37 -9.44
C ASP A 46 13.08 20.01 -10.86
N ASN A 47 12.52 18.96 -11.48
CA ASN A 47 12.91 18.47 -12.80
C ASN A 47 11.69 18.44 -13.74
N PRO A 48 11.18 19.61 -14.15
CA PRO A 48 9.98 19.68 -14.98
C PRO A 48 10.19 19.03 -16.35
N ASN A 49 9.15 18.37 -16.84
CA ASN A 49 9.10 17.77 -18.17
C ASN A 49 7.68 17.90 -18.74
N GLN A 50 7.41 17.28 -19.89
CA GLN A 50 6.10 17.36 -20.57
C GLN A 50 4.89 17.02 -19.67
N PHE A 51 5.07 16.17 -18.66
CA PHE A 51 4.00 15.77 -17.75
C PHE A 51 3.61 16.89 -16.77
N ASN A 52 4.48 17.88 -16.54
CA ASN A 52 4.15 19.03 -15.67
C ASN A 52 3.03 19.90 -16.26
N ASP A 53 2.93 19.96 -17.59
CA ASP A 53 1.93 20.75 -18.31
C ASP A 53 0.76 19.90 -18.84
N SER A 54 0.74 18.60 -18.51
CA SER A 54 -0.25 17.64 -18.99
C SER A 54 -1.47 17.51 -18.09
N PHE A 55 -2.61 17.13 -18.67
CA PHE A 55 -3.79 16.74 -17.91
C PHE A 55 -3.48 15.54 -17.00
N GLY A 56 -3.85 15.66 -15.73
CA GLY A 56 -3.52 14.66 -14.70
C GLY A 56 -2.12 14.82 -14.10
N TRP A 57 -1.32 15.80 -14.55
CA TRP A 57 0.03 16.05 -14.05
C TRP A 57 0.86 14.75 -14.05
N HIS A 58 1.72 14.55 -13.05
CA HIS A 58 2.41 13.27 -12.81
C HIS A 58 1.52 12.18 -12.19
N LEU A 59 0.25 12.45 -11.86
CA LEU A 59 -0.68 11.43 -11.33
C LEU A 59 -1.15 10.45 -12.41
N GLN A 60 -0.69 10.59 -13.65
CA GLN A 60 -0.83 9.60 -14.72
C GLN A 60 0.01 8.34 -14.45
N PHE A 61 1.09 8.46 -13.67
CA PHE A 61 1.98 7.36 -13.34
C PHE A 61 1.47 6.56 -12.14
N LEU A 62 1.37 5.24 -12.30
CA LEU A 62 1.04 4.34 -11.19
C LEU A 62 1.97 4.53 -10.00
N THR A 63 3.26 4.77 -10.26
CA THR A 63 4.27 5.05 -9.25
C THR A 63 3.90 6.25 -8.37
N ILE A 64 3.42 7.35 -8.97
CA ILE A 64 3.08 8.56 -8.21
C ILE A 64 1.74 8.39 -7.47
N LEU A 65 0.79 7.65 -8.04
CA LEU A 65 -0.43 7.26 -7.33
C LEU A 65 -0.12 6.36 -6.13
N GLY A 66 0.76 5.37 -6.31
CA GLY A 66 1.26 4.49 -5.24
C GLY A 66 1.89 5.30 -4.11
N ILE A 67 2.87 6.14 -4.43
CA ILE A 67 3.57 6.98 -3.45
C ILE A 67 2.60 7.93 -2.74
N SER A 68 1.57 8.44 -3.43
CA SER A 68 0.52 9.27 -2.81
C SER A 68 -0.30 8.49 -1.78
N ILE A 69 -0.68 7.25 -2.09
CA ILE A 69 -1.40 6.36 -1.16
C ILE A 69 -0.49 5.98 0.02
N SER A 70 0.77 5.66 -0.24
CA SER A 70 1.79 5.36 0.79
C SER A 70 2.05 6.56 1.69
N THR A 71 2.07 7.77 1.13
CA THR A 71 2.19 9.02 1.89
C THR A 71 0.99 9.22 2.81
N ALA A 72 -0.24 9.03 2.31
CA ALA A 72 -1.44 9.09 3.15
C ALA A 72 -1.40 8.03 4.26
N CYS A 73 -1.00 6.81 3.94
CA CYS A 73 -0.81 5.72 4.90
C CYS A 73 0.17 6.12 6.02
N PHE A 74 1.36 6.61 5.65
CA PHE A 74 2.41 6.97 6.61
C PHE A 74 2.10 8.25 7.39
N LEU A 75 1.35 9.20 6.82
CA LEU A 75 0.84 10.37 7.54
C LEU A 75 -0.16 9.95 8.62
N LEU A 76 -1.09 9.04 8.32
CA LEU A 76 -2.01 8.50 9.32
C LEU A 76 -1.27 7.68 10.38
N GLY A 77 -0.26 6.91 9.98
CA GLY A 77 0.63 6.16 10.88
C GLY A 77 1.35 7.07 11.86
N LEU A 78 2.03 8.10 11.35
CA LEU A 78 2.75 9.08 12.17
C LEU A 78 1.79 9.86 13.08
N ALA A 79 0.62 10.26 12.57
CA ALA A 79 -0.39 10.92 13.39
C ALA A 79 -0.89 10.00 14.50
N ALA A 80 -1.07 8.70 14.22
CA ALA A 80 -1.41 7.71 15.24
C ALA A 80 -0.30 7.56 16.29
N ASP A 81 0.98 7.55 15.88
CA ASP A 81 2.14 7.46 16.78
C ASP A 81 2.27 8.66 17.72
N ILE A 82 2.05 9.87 17.19
CA ILE A 82 2.18 11.10 17.97
C ILE A 82 1.00 11.24 18.95
N LEU A 83 -0.22 10.97 18.47
CA LEU A 83 -1.47 11.19 19.20
C LEU A 83 -1.92 9.97 20.01
N ASN A 84 -1.25 8.82 19.89
CA ASN A 84 -1.69 7.53 20.41
C ASN A 84 -3.14 7.18 20.01
N SER A 85 -3.50 7.42 18.74
CA SER A 85 -4.87 7.34 18.26
C SER A 85 -5.17 6.00 17.57
N ALA A 86 -5.95 5.15 18.23
CA ALA A 86 -6.38 3.86 17.67
C ALA A 86 -7.19 4.01 16.36
N PRO A 87 -8.13 4.96 16.20
CA PRO A 87 -8.84 5.15 14.93
C PRO A 87 -7.91 5.50 13.76
N LEU A 88 -6.91 6.35 13.99
CA LEU A 88 -5.93 6.70 12.95
C LEU A 88 -5.06 5.49 12.59
N PHE A 89 -4.67 4.70 13.59
CA PHE A 89 -3.93 3.46 13.35
C PHE A 89 -4.74 2.45 12.54
N VAL A 90 -6.03 2.27 12.86
CA VAL A 90 -6.94 1.42 12.08
C VAL A 90 -7.09 1.93 10.65
N ALA A 91 -7.31 3.24 10.46
CA ALA A 91 -7.42 3.83 9.12
C ALA A 91 -6.14 3.62 8.30
N LYS A 92 -4.96 3.86 8.90
CA LYS A 92 -3.67 3.53 8.30
C LYS A 92 -3.60 2.07 7.86
N ASN A 93 -3.99 1.13 8.71
CA ASN A 93 -3.91 -0.30 8.40
C ASN A 93 -4.86 -0.71 7.27
N TYR A 94 -6.01 -0.06 7.11
CA TYR A 94 -6.88 -0.25 5.95
C TYR A 94 -6.23 0.28 4.66
N ILE A 95 -5.60 1.45 4.69
CA ILE A 95 -4.87 1.98 3.52
C ILE A 95 -3.68 1.07 3.18
N ALA A 96 -2.99 0.53 4.18
CA ALA A 96 -1.85 -0.38 4.00
C ALA A 96 -2.21 -1.66 3.22
N LEU A 97 -3.47 -2.11 3.26
CA LEU A 97 -3.95 -3.23 2.42
C LEU A 97 -3.78 -2.96 0.92
N VAL A 98 -3.80 -1.69 0.52
CA VAL A 98 -3.55 -1.27 -0.87
C VAL A 98 -2.10 -0.82 -1.04
N ALA A 99 -1.60 0.02 -0.14
CA ALA A 99 -0.28 0.66 -0.26
C ALA A 99 0.86 -0.36 -0.37
N ALA A 100 0.94 -1.36 0.52
CA ALA A 100 2.07 -2.29 0.47
C ALA A 100 2.03 -3.19 -0.79
N PRO A 101 0.90 -3.82 -1.17
CA PRO A 101 0.87 -4.61 -2.39
C PRO A 101 1.08 -3.79 -3.67
N ILE A 102 0.55 -2.56 -3.76
CA ILE A 102 0.70 -1.74 -4.98
C ILE A 102 2.15 -1.31 -5.17
N GLU A 103 2.85 -0.91 -4.10
CA GLU A 103 4.25 -0.48 -4.20
C GLU A 103 5.19 -1.63 -4.57
N ILE A 104 4.94 -2.83 -4.03
CA ILE A 104 5.71 -4.02 -4.43
C ILE A 104 5.46 -4.35 -5.90
N VAL A 105 4.21 -4.25 -6.38
CA VAL A 105 3.89 -4.48 -7.79
C VAL A 105 4.54 -3.44 -8.69
N ILE A 106 4.49 -2.16 -8.31
CA ILE A 106 5.20 -1.07 -9.01
C ILE A 106 6.69 -1.40 -9.11
N SER A 107 7.31 -1.84 -8.01
CA SER A 107 8.72 -2.24 -7.99
C SER A 107 9.01 -3.39 -8.95
N ILE A 108 8.24 -4.48 -8.87
CA ILE A 108 8.40 -5.66 -9.73
C ILE A 108 8.22 -5.30 -11.20
N LEU A 109 7.16 -4.56 -11.54
CA LEU A 109 6.86 -4.20 -12.92
C LEU A 109 7.91 -3.24 -13.47
N TYR A 110 8.28 -2.20 -12.73
CA TYR A 110 9.26 -1.22 -13.19
C TYR A 110 10.61 -1.87 -13.45
N TRP A 111 11.19 -2.56 -12.47
CA TRP A 111 12.51 -3.18 -12.61
C TRP A 111 12.49 -4.35 -13.60
N GLY A 112 11.40 -5.13 -13.63
CA GLY A 112 11.22 -6.24 -14.58
C GLY A 112 11.13 -5.77 -16.03
N LEU A 113 10.29 -4.78 -16.32
CA LEU A 113 10.16 -4.22 -17.67
C LEU A 113 11.45 -3.51 -18.09
N ARG A 114 12.05 -2.72 -17.19
CA ARG A 114 13.31 -2.02 -17.46
C ARG A 114 14.46 -2.97 -17.77
N ALA A 115 14.51 -4.14 -17.12
CA ALA A 115 15.54 -5.16 -17.38
C ALA A 115 15.37 -5.82 -18.75
N ILE A 116 14.15 -5.87 -19.29
CA ILE A 116 13.86 -6.38 -20.63
C ILE A 116 14.19 -5.31 -21.68
N ASP A 117 13.58 -4.13 -21.55
CA ASP A 117 13.79 -2.98 -22.41
C ASP A 117 13.35 -1.69 -21.70
N THR A 118 14.30 -0.78 -21.49
CA THR A 118 14.07 0.54 -20.88
C THR A 118 13.01 1.36 -21.63
N ALA A 119 12.90 1.19 -22.96
CA ALA A 119 11.96 1.93 -23.78
C ALA A 119 10.50 1.55 -23.53
N LEU A 120 10.23 0.46 -22.78
CA LEU A 120 8.87 0.09 -22.37
C LEU A 120 8.31 1.02 -21.29
N VAL A 121 9.18 1.59 -20.45
CA VAL A 121 8.80 2.36 -19.27
C VAL A 121 9.28 3.80 -19.28
N VAL A 122 10.32 4.12 -20.05
CA VAL A 122 10.89 5.47 -20.11
C VAL A 122 10.70 6.01 -21.53
N PRO A 123 10.00 7.15 -21.71
CA PRO A 123 9.90 7.81 -23.01
C PRO A 123 11.28 8.14 -23.57
N PRO A 124 11.49 8.01 -24.89
CA PRO A 124 12.81 8.23 -25.51
C PRO A 124 13.36 9.64 -25.30
N ASP A 125 12.47 10.62 -25.10
CA ASP A 125 12.81 12.02 -24.92
C ASP A 125 13.14 12.39 -23.47
N LEU A 126 13.05 11.44 -22.52
CA LEU A 126 13.31 11.68 -21.11
C LEU A 126 14.55 10.92 -20.61
N PRO A 127 15.44 11.59 -19.86
CA PRO A 127 16.57 10.92 -19.25
C PRO A 127 16.09 9.99 -18.13
N LEU A 128 16.84 8.91 -17.90
CA LEU A 128 16.67 8.12 -16.69
C LEU A 128 16.99 8.98 -15.46
N PRO A 129 16.17 8.90 -14.38
CA PRO A 129 16.49 9.59 -13.15
C PRO A 129 17.80 9.05 -12.56
N PRO A 130 18.57 9.88 -11.84
CA PRO A 130 19.72 9.39 -11.07
C PRO A 130 19.29 8.26 -10.13
N LEU A 131 20.15 7.25 -9.96
CA LEU A 131 19.81 5.99 -9.27
C LEU A 131 19.10 6.20 -7.92
N ILE A 132 19.52 7.18 -7.12
CA ILE A 132 18.90 7.43 -5.82
C ILE A 132 17.43 7.84 -5.94
N TYR A 133 17.08 8.67 -6.92
CA TYR A 133 15.69 9.06 -7.17
C TYR A 133 14.90 7.91 -7.76
N ASP A 134 15.53 7.10 -8.62
CA ASP A 134 14.92 5.89 -9.15
C ASP A 134 14.54 4.90 -8.03
N LEU A 135 15.42 4.75 -7.03
CA LEU A 135 15.12 3.97 -5.82
C LEU A 135 14.03 4.61 -4.97
N CYS A 136 14.00 5.94 -4.83
CA CYS A 136 12.93 6.67 -4.14
C CYS A 136 11.57 6.49 -4.82
N PHE A 137 11.53 6.34 -6.14
CA PHE A 137 10.31 6.07 -6.89
C PHE A 137 9.88 4.61 -6.81
N HIS A 138 10.82 3.67 -6.98
CA HIS A 138 10.46 2.29 -7.33
C HIS A 138 10.90 1.23 -6.32
N PHE A 139 11.70 1.56 -5.30
CA PHE A 139 12.18 0.57 -4.32
C PHE A 139 11.82 0.93 -2.88
N PHE A 140 12.18 2.13 -2.42
CA PHE A 140 11.96 2.54 -1.04
C PHE A 140 10.49 2.54 -0.60
N PRO A 141 9.51 2.92 -1.44
CA PRO A 141 8.10 2.78 -1.09
C PRO A 141 7.70 1.34 -0.78
N ALA A 142 8.11 0.38 -1.61
CA ALA A 142 7.86 -1.04 -1.38
C ALA A 142 8.55 -1.54 -0.09
N LEU A 143 9.79 -1.12 0.13
CA LEU A 143 10.55 -1.49 1.32
C LEU A 143 9.88 -0.99 2.61
N PHE A 144 9.58 0.31 2.70
CA PHE A 144 9.05 0.90 3.92
C PHE A 144 7.64 0.40 4.22
N THR A 145 6.77 0.31 3.22
CA THR A 145 5.41 -0.24 3.41
C THR A 145 5.44 -1.72 3.80
N SER A 146 6.39 -2.51 3.28
CA SER A 146 6.56 -3.91 3.69
C SER A 146 7.03 -4.03 5.14
N ILE A 147 8.04 -3.26 5.55
CA ILE A 147 8.53 -3.25 6.94
C ILE A 147 7.37 -2.88 7.89
N ASP A 148 6.61 -1.86 7.53
CA ASP A 148 5.47 -1.39 8.30
C ASP A 148 4.36 -2.46 8.43
N VAL A 149 3.96 -3.10 7.32
CA VAL A 149 2.96 -4.16 7.34
C VAL A 149 3.44 -5.38 8.13
N ILE A 150 4.70 -5.79 7.95
CA ILE A 150 5.24 -7.01 8.56
C ILE A 150 5.52 -6.82 10.06
N LEU A 151 6.05 -5.67 10.48
CA LEU A 151 6.57 -5.52 11.84
C LEU A 151 5.67 -4.67 12.76
N LEU A 152 4.90 -3.75 12.20
CA LEU A 152 4.13 -2.76 12.97
C LEU A 152 2.62 -2.98 12.89
N SER A 153 2.11 -3.55 11.81
CA SER A 153 0.67 -3.70 11.60
C SER A 153 0.12 -5.00 12.18
N PRO A 154 -1.18 -5.08 12.54
CA PRO A 154 -1.86 -6.35 12.79
C PRO A 154 -1.94 -7.18 11.48
N PRO A 155 -2.17 -8.51 11.55
CA PRO A 155 -2.26 -9.38 10.35
C PRO A 155 -3.38 -8.96 9.40
N TRP A 156 -4.43 -8.37 9.96
CA TRP A 156 -5.55 -7.78 9.24
C TRP A 156 -6.09 -6.61 10.07
N PRO A 157 -6.64 -5.54 9.45
CA PRO A 157 -7.18 -4.39 10.20
C PRO A 157 -8.30 -4.76 11.18
N THR A 158 -8.97 -5.90 10.97
CA THR A 158 -9.94 -6.48 11.91
C THR A 158 -9.42 -7.82 12.44
N SER A 159 -9.58 -8.05 13.75
CA SER A 159 -9.37 -9.36 14.36
C SER A 159 -10.71 -9.91 14.91
N PRO A 160 -11.09 -11.16 14.61
CA PRO A 160 -10.37 -12.08 13.71
C PRO A 160 -10.46 -11.64 12.24
N MET A 161 -9.57 -12.17 11.40
CA MET A 161 -9.55 -11.86 9.97
C MET A 161 -10.87 -12.25 9.29
N ASN A 162 -11.32 -11.42 8.34
CA ASN A 162 -12.47 -11.74 7.50
C ASN A 162 -12.19 -13.00 6.65
N PRO A 163 -12.99 -14.07 6.70
CA PRO A 163 -12.81 -15.27 5.87
C PRO A 163 -12.81 -14.98 4.36
N GLN A 164 -13.45 -13.89 3.93
CA GLN A 164 -13.49 -13.44 2.54
C GLN A 164 -12.29 -12.56 2.15
N ALA A 165 -11.31 -12.34 3.04
CA ALA A 165 -10.15 -11.49 2.77
C ALA A 165 -9.42 -11.83 1.46
N PRO A 166 -9.17 -13.10 1.09
CA PRO A 166 -8.54 -13.40 -0.21
C PRO A 166 -9.36 -12.93 -1.41
N LEU A 167 -10.68 -13.12 -1.38
CA LEU A 167 -11.58 -12.71 -2.47
C LEU A 167 -11.73 -11.19 -2.54
N ILE A 168 -11.87 -10.53 -1.38
CA ILE A 168 -11.91 -9.06 -1.29
C ILE A 168 -10.63 -8.47 -1.86
N MET A 169 -9.46 -9.04 -1.52
CA MET A 169 -8.18 -8.58 -2.05
C MET A 169 -8.06 -8.80 -3.56
N LEU A 170 -8.60 -9.90 -4.11
CA LEU A 170 -8.61 -10.14 -5.56
C LEU A 170 -9.49 -9.11 -6.28
N ALA A 171 -10.69 -8.87 -5.74
CA ALA A 171 -11.61 -7.88 -6.29
C ALA A 171 -11.03 -6.46 -6.21
N LEU A 172 -10.40 -6.11 -5.08
CA LEU A 172 -9.78 -4.80 -4.87
C LEU A 172 -8.59 -4.58 -5.79
N SER A 173 -7.66 -5.54 -5.89
CA SER A 173 -6.48 -5.43 -6.75
C SER A 173 -6.84 -5.36 -8.23
N THR A 174 -7.76 -6.22 -8.69
CA THR A 174 -8.27 -6.18 -10.07
C THR A 174 -9.01 -4.88 -10.33
N GLY A 175 -9.88 -4.46 -9.41
CA GLY A 175 -10.62 -3.21 -9.51
C GLY A 175 -9.70 -1.99 -9.62
N ILE A 176 -8.66 -1.91 -8.77
CA ILE A 176 -7.66 -0.84 -8.82
C ILE A 176 -6.90 -0.85 -10.16
N ALA A 177 -6.49 -2.02 -10.65
CA ALA A 177 -5.79 -2.13 -11.92
C ALA A 177 -6.64 -1.57 -13.09
N PHE A 178 -7.92 -1.93 -13.16
CA PHE A 178 -8.82 -1.42 -14.21
C PHE A 178 -9.22 0.04 -13.99
N LEU A 179 -9.37 0.51 -12.75
CA LEU A 179 -9.58 1.94 -12.46
C LEU A 179 -8.37 2.78 -12.90
N TYR A 180 -7.16 2.27 -12.68
CA TYR A 180 -5.95 2.92 -13.15
C TYR A 180 -5.87 2.92 -14.69
N TRP A 181 -6.22 1.82 -15.35
CA TRP A 181 -6.30 1.80 -16.81
C TRP A 181 -7.28 2.84 -17.34
N PHE A 182 -8.49 2.89 -16.77
CA PHE A 182 -9.48 3.89 -17.13
C PHE A 182 -8.96 5.32 -16.96
N TRP A 183 -8.26 5.58 -15.85
CA TRP A 183 -7.60 6.87 -15.62
C TRP A 183 -6.54 7.20 -16.68
N ILE A 184 -5.70 6.24 -17.05
CA ILE A 184 -4.70 6.42 -18.13
C ILE A 184 -5.37 6.78 -19.46
N GLU A 185 -6.45 6.10 -19.84
CA GLU A 185 -7.15 6.39 -21.11
C GLU A 185 -7.80 7.78 -21.10
N ILE A 186 -8.29 8.25 -19.94
CA ILE A 186 -8.73 9.65 -19.80
C ILE A 186 -7.54 10.57 -20.07
N CYS A 187 -6.42 10.39 -19.38
CA CYS A 187 -5.24 11.24 -19.58
C CYS A 187 -4.73 11.22 -21.03
N PHE A 188 -4.72 10.04 -21.66
CA PHE A 188 -4.39 9.91 -23.07
C PHE A 188 -5.33 10.72 -23.98
N SER A 189 -6.64 10.72 -23.69
CA SER A 189 -7.60 11.46 -24.53
C SER A 189 -7.41 13.00 -24.49
N TYR A 190 -6.82 13.53 -23.41
CA TYR A 190 -6.46 14.95 -23.31
C TYR A 190 -5.04 15.25 -23.80
N ASN A 191 -4.07 14.37 -23.52
CA ASN A 191 -2.65 14.64 -23.73
C ASN A 191 -2.15 14.15 -25.10
N GLY A 192 -2.79 13.13 -25.67
CA GLY A 192 -2.37 12.48 -26.92
C GLY A 192 -1.20 11.50 -26.77
N PHE A 193 -0.72 11.25 -25.56
CA PHE A 193 0.35 10.29 -25.26
C PHE A 193 0.13 9.58 -23.92
N TYR A 194 0.75 8.41 -23.77
CA TYR A 194 0.70 7.60 -22.56
C TYR A 194 1.90 7.91 -21.64
N PRO A 195 1.74 7.77 -20.31
CA PRO A 195 2.85 7.94 -19.36
C PRO A 195 3.95 6.89 -19.53
N TYR A 196 3.59 5.68 -19.98
CA TYR A 196 4.51 4.60 -20.29
C TYR A 196 4.38 4.20 -21.77
N PRO A 197 5.48 4.14 -22.54
CA PRO A 197 5.43 3.81 -23.96
C PRO A 197 4.80 2.46 -24.28
N ILE A 198 4.94 1.45 -23.39
CA ILE A 198 4.32 0.13 -23.58
C ILE A 198 2.83 0.21 -23.91
N PHE A 199 2.09 1.17 -23.35
CA PHE A 199 0.66 1.30 -23.64
C PHE A 199 0.38 1.66 -25.09
N ALA A 200 1.24 2.46 -25.74
CA ALA A 200 1.11 2.78 -27.16
C ALA A 200 1.36 1.57 -28.07
N LEU A 201 2.16 0.60 -27.61
CA LEU A 201 2.52 -0.60 -28.36
C LEU A 201 1.45 -1.69 -28.31
N LEU A 202 0.61 -1.67 -27.27
CA LEU A 202 -0.38 -2.72 -27.02
C LEU A 202 -1.73 -2.38 -27.64
N THR A 203 -2.35 -3.37 -28.28
CA THR A 203 -3.78 -3.35 -28.62
C THR A 203 -4.65 -3.34 -27.37
N THR A 204 -5.93 -2.96 -27.49
CA THR A 204 -6.87 -2.96 -26.37
C THR A 204 -6.97 -4.32 -25.67
N TYR A 205 -7.01 -5.43 -26.43
CA TYR A 205 -7.06 -6.77 -25.84
C TYR A 205 -5.79 -7.13 -25.05
N GLN A 206 -4.63 -6.69 -25.53
CA GLN A 206 -3.38 -6.89 -24.79
C GLN A 206 -3.33 -6.00 -23.54
N ARG A 207 -3.90 -4.79 -23.56
CA ARG A 207 -4.06 -3.96 -22.35
C ARG A 207 -4.98 -4.61 -21.33
N ILE A 208 -6.12 -5.17 -21.76
CA ILE A 208 -7.00 -5.97 -20.88
C ILE A 208 -6.19 -7.08 -20.20
N GLY A 209 -5.41 -7.83 -20.97
CA GLY A 209 -4.52 -8.87 -20.44
C GLY A 209 -3.49 -8.32 -19.45
N LEU A 210 -2.81 -7.23 -19.80
CA LEU A 210 -1.81 -6.57 -18.96
C LEU A 210 -2.39 -6.16 -17.60
N PHE A 211 -3.55 -5.50 -17.58
CA PHE A 211 -4.18 -5.04 -16.33
C PHE A 211 -4.78 -6.19 -15.51
N ALA A 212 -5.35 -7.23 -16.15
CA ALA A 212 -5.80 -8.42 -15.45
C ALA A 212 -4.64 -9.18 -14.79
N VAL A 213 -3.51 -9.33 -15.51
CA VAL A 213 -2.30 -9.95 -14.97
C VAL A 213 -1.71 -9.10 -13.85
N SER A 214 -1.65 -7.77 -14.01
CA SER A 214 -1.14 -6.85 -12.99
C SER A 214 -1.97 -6.90 -11.70
N GLY A 215 -3.30 -6.92 -11.81
CA GLY A 215 -4.20 -7.13 -10.67
C GLY A 215 -3.98 -8.48 -9.99
N SER A 216 -3.80 -9.54 -10.78
CA SER A 216 -3.48 -10.88 -10.26
C SER A 216 -2.14 -10.93 -9.52
N ILE A 217 -1.11 -10.27 -10.05
CA ILE A 217 0.20 -10.15 -9.38
C ILE A 217 0.04 -9.42 -8.05
N MET A 218 -0.70 -8.31 -8.02
CA MET A 218 -0.96 -7.58 -6.77
C MET A 218 -1.69 -8.43 -5.74
N TRP A 219 -2.66 -9.25 -6.16
CA TRP A 219 -3.32 -10.21 -5.28
C TRP A 219 -2.36 -11.27 -4.72
N VAL A 220 -1.51 -11.85 -5.57
CA VAL A 220 -0.48 -12.83 -5.17
C VAL A 220 0.51 -12.21 -4.20
N VAL A 221 0.98 -10.99 -4.47
CA VAL A 221 1.85 -10.21 -3.58
C VAL A 221 1.18 -10.00 -2.21
N GLY A 222 -0.10 -9.62 -2.19
CA GLY A 222 -0.86 -9.52 -0.93
C GLY A 222 -0.94 -10.85 -0.17
N GLY A 223 -1.05 -11.97 -0.89
CA GLY A 223 -0.97 -13.31 -0.31
C GLY A 223 0.42 -13.65 0.25
N ALA A 224 1.47 -13.33 -0.49
CA ALA A 224 2.85 -13.54 -0.08
C ALA A 224 3.21 -12.70 1.14
N LEU A 225 2.79 -11.43 1.20
CA LEU A 225 2.94 -10.56 2.37
C LEU A 225 2.26 -11.16 3.61
N ARG A 226 1.07 -11.74 3.47
CA ARG A 226 0.39 -12.43 4.58
C ARG A 226 1.14 -13.67 5.03
N ALA A 227 1.62 -14.49 4.10
CA ALA A 227 2.41 -15.68 4.43
C ALA A 227 3.71 -15.29 5.15
N LEU A 228 4.37 -14.23 4.67
CA LEU A 228 5.56 -13.66 5.30
C LEU A 228 5.26 -13.11 6.69
N TYR A 229 4.15 -12.37 6.85
CA TYR A 229 3.68 -11.92 8.16
C TYR A 229 3.50 -13.10 9.11
N ALA A 230 2.78 -14.15 8.68
CA ALA A 230 2.52 -15.31 9.51
C ALA A 230 3.81 -16.06 9.92
N TRP A 231 4.80 -16.09 9.02
CA TRP A 231 6.11 -16.67 9.30
C TRP A 231 6.91 -15.84 10.33
N VAL A 232 6.86 -14.51 10.27
CA VAL A 232 7.59 -13.62 11.19
C VAL A 232 6.90 -13.47 12.55
N ASN A 233 5.56 -13.45 12.55
CA ASN A 233 4.75 -13.03 13.70
C ASN A 233 3.89 -14.13 14.31
N GLY A 234 3.73 -15.27 13.63
CA GLY A 234 2.76 -16.30 13.97
C GLY A 234 1.40 -16.09 13.30
N TYR A 235 0.50 -17.05 13.51
CA TYR A 235 -0.87 -17.05 12.96
C TYR A 235 -1.90 -17.04 14.09
N GLU A 236 -3.08 -16.43 13.84
CA GLU A 236 -4.23 -16.63 14.73
C GLU A 236 -4.62 -18.11 14.66
N SER A 237 -4.50 -18.85 15.77
CA SER A 237 -4.92 -20.26 15.77
C SER A 237 -6.42 -20.38 15.54
N VAL A 238 -6.87 -21.48 14.93
CA VAL A 238 -8.30 -21.77 14.72
C VAL A 238 -9.07 -21.72 16.05
N GLU A 239 -8.42 -22.10 17.15
CA GLU A 239 -8.97 -22.08 18.50
C GLU A 239 -9.18 -20.65 19.04
N GLU A 240 -8.26 -19.73 18.76
CA GLU A 240 -8.44 -18.31 19.10
C GLU A 240 -9.55 -17.66 18.25
N LEU A 241 -9.65 -18.05 16.98
CA LEU A 241 -10.72 -17.65 16.07
C LEU A 241 -12.10 -18.15 16.54
N GLU A 242 -12.18 -19.41 16.97
CA GLU A 242 -13.34 -20.03 17.61
C GLU A 242 -13.73 -19.30 18.91
N LYS A 243 -12.74 -18.99 19.75
CA LYS A 243 -12.94 -18.29 21.03
C LYS A 243 -13.46 -16.86 20.82
N ALA A 244 -12.90 -16.13 19.86
CA ALA A 244 -13.37 -14.79 19.48
C ALA A 244 -14.80 -14.84 18.92
N LYS A 245 -15.13 -15.83 18.08
CA LYS A 245 -16.50 -16.05 17.57
C LYS A 245 -17.49 -16.33 18.71
N ARG A 246 -17.13 -17.19 19.67
CA ARG A 246 -17.96 -17.50 20.85
C ARG A 246 -18.18 -16.27 21.72
N ALA A 247 -17.13 -15.50 22.00
CA ALA A 247 -17.21 -14.27 22.80
C ALA A 247 -18.14 -13.22 22.14
N ARG A 248 -18.03 -13.03 20.82
CA ARG A 248 -18.91 -12.12 20.08
C ARG A 248 -20.38 -12.59 20.12
N LYS A 249 -20.63 -13.88 19.90
CA LYS A 249 -21.99 -14.45 19.96
C LYS A 249 -22.62 -14.28 21.35
N MET A 250 -21.84 -14.46 22.41
CA MET A 250 -22.33 -14.24 23.79
C MET A 250 -22.60 -12.76 24.07
N GLY A 251 -21.77 -11.83 23.57
CA GLY A 251 -21.98 -10.39 23.70
C GLY A 251 -23.17 -9.84 22.90
N GLU A 252 -23.56 -10.51 21.82
CA GLU A 252 -24.78 -10.20 21.05
C GLU A 252 -26.03 -10.81 21.71
N ALA A 253 -25.92 -11.99 22.33
CA ALA A 253 -27.01 -12.65 23.04
C ALA A 253 -27.38 -11.99 24.38
N GLY A 254 -26.41 -11.39 25.09
CA GLY A 254 -26.63 -10.72 26.37
C GLY A 254 -27.21 -9.30 26.29
N LYS A 255 -27.67 -8.84 25.12
CA LYS A 255 -28.28 -7.51 24.91
C LYS A 255 -29.81 -7.52 24.93
N TRP A 256 -30.43 -8.64 25.27
CA TRP A 256 -31.89 -8.84 25.32
C TRP A 256 -32.37 -9.27 26.71
N GLU A 257 -31.81 -8.69 27.77
CA GLU A 257 -32.38 -8.73 29.13
C GLU A 257 -32.69 -7.31 29.62
#